data_AF-A0A075FKV3-F1
#
_entry.id   AF-A0A075FKV3-F1
#
_cell.length_a   1.000
_cell.length_b   1.000
_cell.length_c   1.000
_cell.angle_alpha   90.00
_cell.angle_beta   90.00
_cell.angle_gamma   90.00
#
_symmetry.space_group_name_H-M   'P 1'
#
loop_
_entity.id
_entity.type
_entity.pdbx_description
1 polymer ?
#
loop_
_entity_poly.entity_id
_entity_poly.type
_entity_poly.pdbx_seq_one_letter_code
_entity_poly.pdbx_strand_id
1 'polypeptide(L)'
;MIKGFVFNKFRGDLNILKPGFRKLKQNTGKPVFGTIPLTKFLLPEEDSITSNSKHLALNRQNLKKIDSEIEKLSKVVKSSLNIRAIEKLL
;
A
#
# COMPACT_ATOMS: atom_id res chain seq x y z
N MET A 1 10.74 -12.87 -11.91
CA MET A 1 11.89 -12.29 -11.16
C MET A 1 11.46 -11.04 -10.40
N ILE A 2 12.09 -10.74 -9.27
CA ILE A 2 11.83 -9.55 -8.44
C ILE A 2 12.32 -8.27 -9.15
N LYS A 3 11.48 -7.23 -9.14
CA LYS A 3 11.73 -5.94 -9.84
C LYS A 3 12.07 -4.77 -8.89
N GLY A 4 11.70 -4.85 -7.61
CA GLY A 4 11.95 -3.81 -6.62
C GLY A 4 11.17 -4.06 -5.33
N PHE A 5 11.21 -3.07 -4.43
CA PHE A 5 10.64 -3.18 -3.10
C PHE A 5 9.68 -2.03 -2.80
N VAL A 6 8.68 -2.32 -1.97
CA VAL A 6 7.77 -1.36 -1.35
C VAL A 6 7.72 -1.67 0.14
N PHE A 7 7.84 -0.63 0.98
CA PHE A 7 7.68 -0.77 2.42
C PHE A 7 6.22 -0.52 2.78
N ASN A 8 5.49 -1.57 3.12
CA ASN A 8 4.07 -1.47 3.47
C ASN A 8 3.87 -1.24 4.98
N LYS A 9 2.72 -0.67 5.36
CA LYS A 9 2.31 -0.43 6.76
C LYS A 9 3.36 0.36 7.55
N PHE A 10 4.09 1.25 6.88
CA PHE A 10 5.20 1.98 7.49
C PHE A 10 4.68 2.94 8.57
N ARG A 11 5.38 2.95 9.71
CA ARG A 11 5.19 3.88 10.80
C ARG A 11 6.56 4.41 11.19
N GLY A 12 6.71 5.72 11.35
CA GLY A 12 7.96 6.35 11.79
C GLY A 12 8.45 7.42 10.83
N ASP A 13 9.63 7.94 11.11
CA ASP A 13 10.25 8.99 10.31
C ASP A 13 10.93 8.39 9.08
N LEU A 14 10.50 8.84 7.90
CA LEU A 14 11.07 8.45 6.62
C LEU A 14 12.56 8.81 6.53
N ASN A 15 13.01 9.89 7.18
CA ASN A 15 14.41 10.30 7.17
C ASN A 15 15.33 9.28 7.83
N ILE A 16 14.85 8.59 8.88
CA ILE A 16 15.57 7.49 9.53
C ILE A 16 15.63 6.27 8.62
N LEU A 17 14.59 6.02 7.80
CA LEU A 17 14.52 4.86 6.92
C LEU A 17 15.32 5.03 5.60
N LYS A 18 15.48 6.26 5.09
CA LYS A 18 16.17 6.56 3.81
C LYS A 18 17.55 5.89 3.65
N PRO A 19 18.45 5.85 4.66
CA PRO A 19 19.71 5.12 4.56
C PRO A 19 19.52 3.61 4.27
N GLY A 20 18.46 3.01 4.82
CA GLY A 20 18.10 1.61 4.57
C GLY A 20 17.79 1.32 3.11
N PHE A 21 17.17 2.27 2.39
CA PHE A 21 16.91 2.11 0.94
C PHE A 21 18.21 2.00 0.14
N ARG A 22 19.22 2.80 0.49
CA ARG A 22 20.54 2.75 -0.16
C ARG A 22 21.21 1.41 0.08
N LYS A 23 21.21 0.94 1.34
CA LYS A 23 21.78 -0.37 1.71
C LYS A 23 21.07 -1.53 1.01
N LEU A 24 19.73 -1.50 0.94
CA LEU A 24 18.96 -2.52 0.24
C LEU A 24 19.26 -2.54 -1.26
N LYS A 25 19.35 -1.36 -1.89
CA LYS A 25 19.72 -1.26 -3.31
C LYS A 25 21.15 -1.74 -3.58
N GLN A 26 22.11 -1.44 -2.68
CA GLN A 26 23.48 -1.95 -2.79
C GLN A 26 23.53 -3.48 -2.73
N ASN A 27 22.78 -4.09 -1.80
CA ASN A 27 22.81 -5.54 -1.61
C ASN A 27 22.05 -6.32 -2.68
N THR A 28 20.96 -5.75 -3.21
CA THR A 28 20.03 -6.48 -4.10
C THR A 28 20.09 -6.02 -5.55
N GLY A 29 20.68 -4.85 -5.82
CA GLY A 29 20.61 -4.18 -7.12
C GLY A 29 19.20 -3.66 -7.49
N LYS A 30 18.21 -3.73 -6.58
CA LYS A 30 16.82 -3.37 -6.88
C LYS A 30 16.40 -2.05 -6.22
N PRO A 31 15.57 -1.24 -6.89
CA PRO A 31 15.07 0.01 -6.33
C PRO A 31 14.02 -0.22 -5.25
N VAL A 32 13.85 0.80 -4.39
CA VAL A 32 12.70 0.96 -3.51
C VAL A 32 11.78 2.00 -4.16
N PHE A 33 10.51 1.67 -4.36
CA PHE A 33 9.54 2.55 -5.01
C PHE A 33 8.85 3.52 -4.05
N GLY A 34 8.91 3.26 -2.75
CA GLY A 34 8.36 4.13 -1.72
C GLY A 34 7.90 3.37 -0.48
N THR A 35 7.16 4.08 0.37
CA THR A 35 6.62 3.59 1.64
C THR A 35 5.13 3.88 1.71
N ILE A 36 4.29 2.85 1.86
CA ILE A 36 2.87 3.03 2.15
C ILE A 36 2.72 3.21 3.66
N PRO A 37 2.18 4.35 4.15
CA PRO A 37 1.98 4.56 5.57
C PRO A 37 0.92 3.60 6.10
N LEU A 38 1.02 3.22 7.37
CA LEU A 38 -0.10 2.52 7.98
C LEU A 38 -1.32 3.45 8.03
N THR A 39 -2.30 3.10 7.21
CA THR A 39 -3.58 3.81 7.13
C THR A 39 -4.70 2.87 7.54
N LYS A 40 -5.67 3.40 8.29
CA LYS A 40 -6.89 2.66 8.64
C LYS A 40 -7.86 2.74 7.47
N PHE A 41 -8.26 1.58 6.98
CA PHE A 41 -9.30 1.40 5.98
C PHE A 41 -10.42 0.54 6.57
N LEU A 42 -11.64 0.77 6.11
CA LEU A 42 -12.83 -0.03 6.44
C LEU A 42 -13.13 -1.07 5.36
N LEU A 43 -12.20 -1.32 4.45
CA LEU A 43 -12.32 -2.33 3.39
C LEU A 43 -12.58 -3.73 3.99
N PRO A 44 -13.37 -4.59 3.34
CA PRO A 44 -13.47 -6.00 3.74
C PRO A 44 -12.08 -6.65 3.77
N GLU A 45 -11.88 -7.66 4.62
CA GLU A 45 -10.66 -8.48 4.50
C GLU A 45 -10.78 -9.35 3.23
N GLU A 46 -9.65 -9.74 2.66
CA GLU A 46 -9.55 -10.43 1.37
C GLU A 46 -10.40 -11.71 1.32
N ASP A 47 -10.40 -12.46 2.42
CA ASP A 47 -11.12 -13.72 2.57
C ASP A 47 -12.46 -13.59 3.33
N SER A 48 -12.90 -12.36 3.67
CA SER A 48 -14.13 -12.19 4.45
C SER A 48 -15.36 -12.17 3.55
N ILE A 49 -16.17 -13.23 3.64
CA ILE A 49 -17.57 -13.22 3.16
C ILE A 49 -18.49 -12.53 4.19
N THR A 50 -18.05 -12.48 5.46
CA THR A 50 -18.80 -11.96 6.61
C THR A 50 -18.14 -10.72 7.22
N SER A 51 -18.93 -9.84 7.83
CA SER A 51 -18.44 -8.62 8.48
C SER A 51 -17.95 -8.89 9.89
N ASN A 52 -16.70 -8.55 10.17
CA ASN A 52 -16.20 -8.37 11.54
C ASN A 52 -16.39 -6.90 11.96
N SER A 53 -16.48 -6.61 13.26
CA SER A 53 -16.79 -5.28 13.82
C SER A 53 -15.82 -4.13 13.45
N LYS A 54 -14.77 -4.41 12.67
CA LYS A 54 -13.77 -3.44 12.19
C LYS A 54 -13.81 -3.20 10.67
N HIS A 55 -14.52 -4.03 9.89
CA HIS A 55 -14.46 -4.03 8.42
C HIS A 55 -15.87 -4.11 7.81
N LEU A 56 -16.09 -3.43 6.67
CA LEU A 56 -17.38 -3.46 5.96
C LEU A 56 -17.64 -4.85 5.38
N ALA A 57 -18.84 -5.41 5.57
CA ALA A 57 -19.28 -6.58 4.79
C ALA A 57 -19.42 -6.21 3.32
N LEU A 58 -18.98 -7.10 2.44
CA LEU A 58 -19.23 -7.00 1.01
C LEU A 58 -20.70 -7.34 0.70
N ASN A 59 -21.56 -6.31 0.73
CA ASN A 59 -22.98 -6.43 0.40
C ASN A 59 -23.48 -5.17 -0.32
N ARG A 60 -24.66 -5.25 -0.96
CA ARG A 60 -25.23 -4.14 -1.74
C ARG A 60 -25.36 -2.83 -0.95
N GLN A 61 -25.60 -2.89 0.36
CA GLN A 61 -25.77 -1.71 1.21
C GLN A 61 -24.45 -0.97 1.43
N ASN A 62 -23.34 -1.70 1.44
CA ASN A 62 -22.00 -1.16 1.70
C ASN A 62 -21.20 -0.84 0.45
N LEU A 63 -21.62 -1.25 -0.76
CA LEU A 63 -20.86 -1.05 -2.01
C LEU A 63 -20.34 0.39 -2.18
N LYS A 64 -21.22 1.39 -2.03
CA LYS A 64 -20.81 2.80 -2.15
C LYS A 64 -19.72 3.22 -1.15
N LYS A 65 -19.75 2.65 0.08
CA LYS A 65 -18.75 2.93 1.11
C LYS A 65 -17.43 2.21 0.80
N ILE A 66 -17.52 0.98 0.32
CA ILE A 66 -16.36 0.20 -0.12
C ILE A 66 -15.66 0.92 -1.28
N ASP A 67 -16.40 1.40 -2.28
CA ASP A 67 -15.84 2.17 -3.40
C ASP A 67 -15.08 3.42 -2.91
N SER A 68 -15.65 4.16 -1.95
CA SER A 68 -14.97 5.31 -1.34
C SER A 68 -13.69 4.92 -0.60
N GLU A 69 -13.66 3.77 0.07
CA GLU A 69 -12.46 3.28 0.77
C GLU A 69 -11.39 2.77 -0.22
N ILE A 70 -11.81 2.18 -1.34
CA ILE A 70 -10.92 1.82 -2.45
C ILE A 70 -10.29 3.09 -3.05
N GLU A 71 -11.08 4.14 -3.27
CA GLU A 71 -10.57 5.41 -3.77
C GLU A 71 -9.59 6.06 -2.79
N LYS A 72 -9.87 5.98 -1.49
CA LYS A 72 -8.92 6.42 -0.45
C LYS A 72 -7.62 5.62 -0.49
N LEU A 73 -7.68 4.30 -0.62
CA LEU A 73 -6.50 3.45 -0.77
C LEU A 73 -5.70 3.82 -2.02
N SER A 74 -6.38 3.99 -3.15
CA SER A 74 -5.80 4.43 -4.43
C SER A 74 -5.03 5.73 -4.29
N LYS A 75 -5.63 6.75 -3.64
CA LYS A 75 -4.96 8.03 -3.36
C LYS A 75 -3.70 7.86 -2.53
N VAL A 76 -3.77 7.09 -1.45
CA VAL A 76 -2.62 6.82 -0.57
C VAL A 76 -1.50 6.13 -1.33
N VAL A 77 -1.82 5.10 -2.11
CA VAL A 77 -0.81 4.36 -2.90
C VAL A 77 -0.16 5.28 -3.92
N LYS A 78 -0.95 6.05 -4.67
CA LYS A 78 -0.45 6.98 -5.70
C LYS A 78 0.44 8.09 -5.12
N SER A 79 0.12 8.60 -3.93
CA SER A 79 0.95 9.62 -3.27
C SER A 79 2.18 9.05 -2.59
N SER A 80 2.20 7.75 -2.28
CA SER A 80 3.25 7.09 -1.48
C SER A 80 4.32 6.41 -2.33
N LEU A 81 4.00 6.04 -3.57
CA LEU A 81 4.85 5.26 -4.45
C LEU A 81 5.18 6.00 -5.75
N ASN A 82 6.35 5.74 -6.30
CA ASN A 82 6.69 6.17 -7.66
C ASN A 82 5.99 5.28 -8.71
N ILE A 83 4.70 5.54 -8.94
CA ILE A 83 3.86 4.78 -9.87
C ILE A 83 4.45 4.79 -11.29
N ARG A 84 4.94 5.94 -11.76
CA ARG A 84 5.57 6.06 -13.09
C ARG A 84 6.77 5.15 -13.26
N ALA A 85 7.55 4.91 -12.21
CA ALA A 85 8.68 3.99 -12.26
C ALA A 85 8.23 2.52 -12.25
N ILE A 86 7.12 2.20 -11.56
CA ILE A 86 6.53 0.86 -11.54
C ILE A 86 5.91 0.51 -12.90
N GLU A 87 5.17 1.44 -13.51
CA GLU A 87 4.54 1.25 -14.82
C GLU A 87 5.56 0.92 -15.92
N LYS A 88 6.78 1.47 -15.84
CA LYS A 88 7.87 1.17 -16.78
C LYS A 88 8.47 -0.23 -16.64
N LEU A 89 8.05 -1.02 -15.64
CA LEU A 89 8.52 -2.38 -15.42
C LEU A 89 7.57 -3.46 -15.97
N LEU A 90 6.34 -3.04 -16.31
CA LEU A 90 5.31 -3.85 -16.96
C LEU A 90 5.57 -3.87 -18.47
#